data_AF-A0A961FE01-F1
#
_entry.id   AF-A0A961FE01-F1
#
_cell.length_a   1.000
_cell.length_b   1.000
_cell.length_c   1.000
_cell.angle_alpha   90.00
_cell.angle_beta   90.00
_cell.angle_gamma   90.00
#
_symmetry.space_group_name_H-M   'P 1'
#
loop_
_entity.id
_entity.type
_entity.pdbx_description
1 polymer ?
#
loop_
_entity_poly.entity_id
_entity_poly.type
_entity_poly.pdbx_seq_one_letter_code
_entity_poly.pdbx_strand_id
1 'polypeptide(L)'
;MLSKTTLSMISLVGVLRHRDDSARLAAVENLKNQRKLAMVARHDPSFAVREAAVLHLTNQKIVSYVALNDEDYHVRLAAVSRLAEASMIAYIAQRDPDYHVRLEAVRRLEDQQVLSEIALYDAEWIVNNEAIRRLTDRHKLNHIRRKHISMLAHKAATERLRALDELEMASPDENPEI
;
A
#
# COMPACT_ATOMS: atom_id res chain seq x y z
N MET A 1 -11.56 17.66 -40.66
CA MET A 1 -11.57 16.35 -39.97
C MET A 1 -10.17 15.76 -40.05
N LEU A 2 -9.40 15.82 -38.97
CA LEU A 2 -8.07 15.21 -38.92
C LEU A 2 -8.24 13.74 -38.49
N SER A 3 -7.62 12.82 -39.21
CA SER A 3 -7.80 11.38 -39.02
C SER A 3 -7.20 10.87 -37.70
N LYS A 4 -7.76 9.80 -37.15
CA LYS A 4 -7.31 9.13 -35.91
C LYS A 4 -5.82 8.71 -35.94
N THR A 5 -5.20 8.64 -37.10
CA THR A 5 -3.78 8.27 -37.30
C THR A 5 -2.80 9.42 -37.12
N THR A 6 -3.23 10.69 -37.24
CA THR A 6 -2.33 11.86 -37.08
C THR A 6 -1.89 12.13 -35.63
N LEU A 7 -2.58 11.56 -34.63
CA LEU A 7 -2.16 11.60 -33.22
C LEU A 7 -1.09 10.55 -32.88
N SER A 8 -0.78 9.62 -33.78
CA SER A 8 0.21 8.55 -33.56
C SER A 8 1.67 8.99 -33.79
N MET A 9 1.93 10.21 -34.27
CA MET A 9 3.27 10.68 -34.67
C MET A 9 3.75 11.96 -33.96
N ILE A 10 3.16 12.34 -32.82
CA ILE A 10 3.95 13.12 -31.87
C ILE A 10 4.92 12.12 -31.25
N SER A 11 6.21 12.21 -31.60
CA SER A 11 7.22 11.32 -31.04
C SER A 11 7.02 11.24 -29.52
N LEU A 12 6.95 10.04 -28.99
CA LEU A 12 6.70 9.77 -27.57
C LEU A 12 7.77 10.41 -26.64
N VAL A 13 8.89 10.87 -27.20
CA VAL A 13 9.89 11.73 -26.55
C VAL A 13 9.41 13.18 -26.39
N GLY A 14 8.64 13.71 -27.34
CA GLY A 14 8.03 15.04 -27.28
C GLY A 14 6.92 15.13 -26.23
N VAL A 15 6.16 14.06 -26.00
CA VAL A 15 5.08 14.04 -25.01
C VAL A 15 5.64 14.01 -23.57
N LEU A 16 6.66 13.20 -23.30
CA LEU A 16 7.31 13.17 -21.98
C LEU A 16 8.15 14.41 -21.66
N ARG A 17 8.41 15.27 -22.66
CA ARG A 17 9.07 16.57 -22.50
C ARG A 17 8.10 17.75 -22.56
N HIS A 18 6.79 17.46 -22.65
CA HIS A 18 5.78 18.48 -22.72
C HIS A 18 5.71 19.26 -21.40
N ARG A 19 5.54 20.58 -21.44
CA ARG A 19 5.52 21.42 -20.22
C ARG A 19 4.26 21.20 -19.39
N ASP A 20 3.12 21.05 -20.07
CA ASP A 20 1.84 20.75 -19.44
C ASP A 20 1.80 19.30 -18.96
N ASP A 21 1.58 19.13 -17.65
CA ASP A 21 1.50 17.83 -16.98
C ASP A 21 0.19 17.09 -17.29
N SER A 22 -0.90 17.80 -17.59
CA SER A 22 -2.17 17.20 -18.01
C SER A 22 -2.01 16.44 -19.33
N ALA A 23 -1.25 17.00 -20.27
CA ALA A 23 -0.90 16.33 -21.53
C ALA A 23 -0.02 15.10 -21.30
N ARG A 24 0.91 15.14 -20.32
CA ARG A 24 1.75 13.98 -19.97
C ARG A 24 0.93 12.89 -19.27
N LEU A 25 0.04 13.26 -18.36
CA LEU A 25 -0.86 12.37 -17.65
C LEU A 25 -1.74 11.58 -18.63
N ALA A 26 -2.44 12.26 -19.54
CA ALA A 26 -3.28 11.63 -20.56
C ALA A 26 -2.48 10.65 -21.46
N ALA A 27 -1.19 10.95 -21.69
CA ALA A 27 -0.33 10.07 -22.45
C ALA A 27 0.09 8.81 -21.67
N VAL A 28 0.32 8.94 -20.36
CA VAL A 28 0.65 7.81 -19.47
C VAL A 28 -0.48 6.79 -19.43
N GLU A 29 -1.74 7.23 -19.38
CA GLU A 29 -2.92 6.33 -19.37
C GLU A 29 -2.94 5.33 -20.53
N ASN A 30 -2.37 5.73 -21.68
CA ASN A 30 -2.33 4.92 -22.90
C ASN A 30 -0.95 4.28 -23.15
N LEU A 31 0.03 4.54 -22.28
CA LEU A 31 1.42 4.13 -22.49
C LEU A 31 1.65 2.66 -22.11
N LYS A 32 1.71 1.78 -23.11
CA LYS A 32 1.96 0.34 -22.88
C LYS A 32 3.43 -0.02 -22.65
N ASN A 33 4.36 0.86 -23.00
CA ASN A 33 5.79 0.55 -22.94
C ASN A 33 6.31 0.65 -21.49
N GLN A 34 6.58 -0.51 -20.88
CA GLN A 34 7.02 -0.61 -19.48
C GLN A 34 8.35 0.11 -19.19
N ARG A 35 9.29 0.15 -20.14
CA ARG A 35 10.55 0.91 -19.96
C ARG A 35 10.28 2.41 -19.88
N LYS A 36 9.34 2.92 -20.66
CA LYS A 36 8.96 4.34 -20.63
C LYS A 36 8.14 4.69 -19.40
N LEU A 37 7.18 3.85 -19.01
CA LEU A 37 6.47 3.99 -17.73
C LEU A 37 7.45 4.07 -16.56
N ALA A 38 8.48 3.22 -16.56
CA ALA A 38 9.51 3.26 -15.53
C ALA A 38 10.32 4.57 -15.50
N MET A 39 10.62 5.15 -16.67
CA MET A 39 11.27 6.45 -16.72
C MET A 39 10.37 7.55 -16.17
N VAL A 40 9.08 7.55 -16.53
CA VAL A 40 8.10 8.53 -16.05
C VAL A 40 7.93 8.40 -14.54
N ALA A 41 7.65 7.20 -14.04
CA ALA A 41 7.46 6.91 -12.63
C ALA A 41 8.65 7.34 -11.73
N ARG A 42 9.86 7.42 -12.29
CA ARG A 42 11.06 7.79 -11.53
C ARG A 42 11.48 9.25 -11.66
N HIS A 43 11.02 9.94 -12.71
CA HIS A 43 11.65 11.20 -13.13
C HIS A 43 10.69 12.28 -13.60
N ASP A 44 9.39 12.01 -13.77
CA ASP A 44 8.46 13.08 -14.14
C ASP A 44 8.39 14.11 -13.01
N PRO A 45 8.46 15.42 -13.31
CA PRO A 45 8.41 16.45 -12.28
C PRO A 45 7.05 16.54 -11.57
N SER A 46 5.96 16.05 -12.18
CA SER A 46 4.63 16.06 -11.57
C SER A 46 4.38 14.74 -10.83
N PHE A 47 4.09 14.82 -9.53
CA PHE A 47 3.77 13.64 -8.73
C PHE A 47 2.55 12.88 -9.30
N ALA A 48 1.54 13.58 -9.81
CA ALA A 48 0.35 12.96 -10.40
C ALA A 48 0.70 12.12 -11.65
N VAL A 49 1.64 12.58 -12.46
CA VAL A 49 2.12 11.84 -13.63
C VAL A 49 2.96 10.63 -13.21
N ARG A 50 3.79 10.77 -12.17
CA ARG A 50 4.55 9.63 -11.59
C ARG A 50 3.62 8.58 -11.01
N GLU A 51 2.64 9.00 -10.21
CA GLU A 51 1.61 8.15 -9.61
C GLU A 51 0.87 7.34 -10.67
N ALA A 52 0.35 8.00 -11.70
CA ALA A 52 -0.30 7.33 -12.81
C ALA A 52 0.62 6.29 -13.47
N ALA A 53 1.89 6.64 -13.71
CA ALA A 53 2.83 5.71 -14.32
C ALA A 53 3.09 4.48 -13.44
N VAL A 54 3.17 4.66 -12.12
CA VAL A 54 3.34 3.58 -11.13
C VAL A 54 2.18 2.60 -11.16
N LEU A 55 0.95 3.10 -11.25
CA LEU A 55 -0.24 2.24 -11.31
C LEU A 55 -0.24 1.31 -12.54
N HIS A 56 0.41 1.71 -13.63
CA HIS A 56 0.58 0.91 -14.85
C HIS A 56 1.88 0.08 -14.90
N LEU A 57 2.74 0.15 -13.88
CA LEU A 57 3.95 -0.66 -13.81
C LEU A 57 3.65 -2.11 -13.44
N THR A 58 4.41 -3.00 -14.08
CA THR A 58 4.40 -4.45 -13.79
C THR A 58 5.73 -4.94 -13.18
N ASN A 59 6.82 -4.20 -13.41
CA ASN A 59 8.13 -4.56 -12.87
C ASN A 59 8.22 -4.23 -11.36
N GLN A 60 8.10 -5.27 -10.54
CA GLN A 60 8.11 -5.14 -9.08
C GLN A 60 9.39 -4.53 -8.49
N LYS A 61 10.55 -4.67 -9.15
CA LYS A 61 11.79 -4.00 -8.69
C LYS A 61 11.67 -2.48 -8.77
N ILE A 62 10.98 -1.98 -9.79
CA ILE A 62 10.78 -0.54 -10.00
C ILE A 62 9.69 -0.03 -9.07
N VAL A 63 8.59 -0.79 -8.91
CA VAL A 63 7.54 -0.47 -7.92
C VAL A 63 8.14 -0.38 -6.51
N SER A 64 8.96 -1.35 -6.11
CA SER A 64 9.64 -1.34 -4.81
C SER A 64 10.57 -0.14 -4.64
N TYR A 65 11.33 0.20 -5.69
CA TYR A 65 12.18 1.39 -5.67
C TYR A 65 11.37 2.66 -5.44
N VAL A 66 10.25 2.83 -6.16
CA VAL A 66 9.40 4.01 -6.02
C VAL A 66 8.76 4.05 -4.62
N ALA A 67 8.25 2.93 -4.14
CA ALA A 67 7.63 2.82 -2.82
C ALA A 67 8.57 3.22 -1.67
N LEU A 68 9.89 3.07 -1.86
CA LEU A 68 10.90 3.43 -0.86
C LEU A 68 11.49 4.84 -1.02
N ASN A 69 11.49 5.39 -2.24
CA ASN A 69 12.36 6.51 -2.58
C ASN A 69 11.66 7.72 -3.22
N ASP A 70 10.38 7.62 -3.60
CA ASP A 70 9.69 8.81 -4.13
C ASP A 70 9.52 9.85 -3.03
N GLU A 71 9.77 11.11 -3.37
CA GLU A 71 9.64 12.24 -2.45
C GLU A 71 8.18 12.46 -2.03
N ASP A 72 7.23 12.17 -2.92
CA ASP A 72 5.81 12.42 -2.70
C ASP A 72 5.12 11.17 -2.14
N TYR A 73 4.41 11.35 -1.03
CA TYR A 73 3.76 10.24 -0.34
C TYR A 73 2.59 9.65 -1.14
N HIS A 74 1.93 10.40 -2.02
CA HIS A 74 0.89 9.85 -2.91
C HIS A 74 1.49 8.83 -3.88
N VAL A 75 2.67 9.13 -4.43
CA VAL A 75 3.38 8.22 -5.33
C VAL A 75 3.87 6.98 -4.59
N ARG A 76 4.41 7.14 -3.38
CA ARG A 76 4.79 5.99 -2.53
C ARG A 76 3.57 5.13 -2.17
N LEU A 77 2.45 5.74 -1.78
CA LEU A 77 1.19 5.05 -1.48
C LEU A 77 0.69 4.23 -2.68
N ALA A 78 0.66 4.84 -3.87
CA ALA A 78 0.30 4.14 -5.09
C ALA A 78 1.24 2.96 -5.37
N ALA A 79 2.54 3.12 -5.14
CA ALA A 79 3.50 2.03 -5.28
C ALA A 79 3.26 0.89 -4.27
N VAL A 80 2.97 1.21 -3.01
CA VAL A 80 2.61 0.21 -1.97
C VAL A 80 1.36 -0.57 -2.37
N SER A 81 0.35 0.09 -2.95
CA SER A 81 -0.86 -0.59 -3.44
C SER A 81 -0.59 -1.61 -4.57
N ARG A 82 0.58 -1.53 -5.22
CA ARG A 82 1.01 -2.41 -6.32
C ARG A 82 2.10 -3.40 -5.91
N LEU A 83 2.60 -3.30 -4.69
CA LEU A 83 3.74 -4.05 -4.19
C LEU A 83 3.35 -5.48 -3.83
N ALA A 84 4.13 -6.47 -4.30
CA ALA A 84 3.88 -7.88 -4.03
C ALA A 84 4.81 -8.49 -2.96
N GLU A 85 5.97 -7.89 -2.72
CA GLU A 85 6.98 -8.46 -1.83
C GLU A 85 6.62 -8.20 -0.35
N ALA A 86 6.29 -9.27 0.39
CA ALA A 86 5.87 -9.20 1.79
C ALA A 86 6.91 -8.55 2.72
N SER A 87 8.20 -8.84 2.53
CA SER A 87 9.30 -8.22 3.28
C SER A 87 9.35 -6.70 3.08
N MET A 88 9.09 -6.25 1.86
CA MET A 88 9.06 -4.83 1.52
C MET A 88 7.82 -4.13 2.11
N ILE A 89 6.65 -4.78 2.07
CA ILE A 89 5.44 -4.28 2.73
C ILE A 89 5.68 -4.14 4.24
N ALA A 90 6.27 -5.15 4.88
CA ALA A 90 6.62 -5.10 6.30
C ALA A 90 7.62 -3.99 6.62
N TYR A 91 8.62 -3.79 5.77
CA TYR A 91 9.61 -2.71 5.94
C TYR A 91 8.95 -1.33 5.91
N ILE A 92 8.11 -1.08 4.91
CA ILE A 92 7.41 0.21 4.71
C ILE A 92 6.41 0.46 5.85
N ALA A 93 5.63 -0.56 6.23
CA ALA A 93 4.65 -0.48 7.32
C ALA A 93 5.26 -0.01 8.65
N GLN A 94 6.54 -0.32 8.89
CA GLN A 94 7.26 0.06 10.10
C GLN A 94 7.99 1.42 10.02
N ARG A 95 8.28 1.91 8.81
CA ARG A 95 9.34 2.93 8.61
C ARG A 95 8.98 4.09 7.71
N ASP A 96 7.93 4.02 6.89
CA ASP A 96 7.60 5.17 6.03
C ASP A 96 7.30 6.40 6.90
N PRO A 97 7.86 7.58 6.59
CA PRO A 97 7.61 8.78 7.38
C PRO A 97 6.13 9.19 7.36
N ASP A 98 5.40 8.90 6.27
CA ASP A 98 3.99 9.24 6.13
C ASP A 98 3.08 8.12 6.62
N TYR A 99 2.15 8.45 7.51
CA TYR A 99 1.28 7.44 8.11
C TYR A 99 0.24 6.87 7.13
N HIS A 100 -0.13 7.58 6.07
CA HIS A 100 -1.04 7.04 5.04
C HIS A 100 -0.36 5.90 4.29
N VAL A 101 0.94 6.05 4.01
CA VAL A 101 1.75 5.00 3.38
C VAL A 101 1.92 3.81 4.32
N ARG A 102 2.24 4.05 5.60
CA ARG A 102 2.29 2.97 6.61
C ARG A 102 0.95 2.25 6.74
N LEU A 103 -0.16 2.99 6.81
CA LEU A 103 -1.51 2.43 6.92
C LEU A 103 -1.85 1.53 5.74
N GLU A 104 -1.54 1.96 4.51
CA GLU A 104 -1.75 1.15 3.31
C GLU A 104 -0.90 -0.13 3.31
N ALA A 105 0.34 -0.04 3.80
CA ALA A 105 1.19 -1.22 3.97
C ALA A 105 0.64 -2.17 5.05
N VAL A 106 0.17 -1.65 6.19
CA VAL A 106 -0.45 -2.44 7.27
C VAL A 106 -1.68 -3.18 6.74
N ARG A 107 -2.56 -2.54 5.95
CA ARG A 107 -3.74 -3.17 5.32
C ARG A 107 -3.43 -4.37 4.42
N ARG A 108 -2.16 -4.60 4.10
CA ARG A 108 -1.70 -5.71 3.25
C ARG A 108 -0.73 -6.64 3.98
N LEU A 109 -0.34 -6.28 5.20
CA LEU A 109 0.68 -6.99 5.96
C LEU A 109 0.11 -8.24 6.63
N GLU A 110 0.72 -9.40 6.39
CA GLU A 110 0.28 -10.67 6.97
C GLU A 110 1.09 -11.10 8.20
N ASP A 111 2.32 -10.59 8.32
CA ASP A 111 3.23 -10.92 9.41
C ASP A 111 2.66 -10.47 10.76
N GLN A 112 2.21 -11.44 11.56
CA GLN A 112 1.59 -11.20 12.86
C GLN A 112 2.55 -10.60 13.88
N GLN A 113 3.86 -10.89 13.76
CA GLN A 113 4.86 -10.31 14.64
C GLN A 113 5.02 -8.82 14.34
N VAL A 114 5.19 -8.46 13.08
CA VAL A 114 5.30 -7.06 12.65
C VAL A 114 4.00 -6.29 12.94
N LEU A 115 2.83 -6.88 12.70
CA LEU A 115 1.55 -6.27 13.07
C LEU A 115 1.46 -5.98 14.57
N SER A 116 1.92 -6.90 15.42
CA SER A 116 1.93 -6.65 16.87
C SER A 116 2.92 -5.56 17.25
N GLU A 117 4.08 -5.47 16.62
CA GLU A 117 5.03 -4.39 16.89
C GLU A 117 4.44 -3.03 16.50
N ILE A 118 3.85 -2.94 15.31
CA ILE A 118 3.15 -1.73 14.85
C ILE A 118 2.03 -1.37 15.83
N ALA A 119 1.14 -2.30 16.19
CA ALA A 119 0.05 -2.07 17.14
C ALA A 119 0.50 -1.54 18.51
N LEU A 120 1.72 -1.85 18.93
CA LEU A 120 2.27 -1.44 20.22
C LEU A 120 2.97 -0.07 20.17
N TYR A 121 3.47 0.36 19.01
CA TYR A 121 4.50 1.39 18.92
C TYR A 121 4.34 2.42 17.80
N ASP A 122 3.43 2.25 16.83
CA ASP A 122 3.24 3.30 15.83
C ASP A 122 2.76 4.59 16.50
N ALA A 123 3.25 5.73 16.02
CA ALA A 123 2.88 7.03 16.57
C ALA A 123 1.41 7.37 16.27
N GLU A 124 0.87 6.87 15.17
CA GLU A 124 -0.47 7.22 14.71
C GLU A 124 -1.51 6.17 15.13
N TRP A 125 -2.53 6.64 15.85
CA TRP A 125 -3.56 5.76 16.42
C TRP A 125 -4.28 4.93 15.35
N ILE A 126 -4.48 5.51 14.15
CA ILE A 126 -5.18 4.83 13.05
C ILE A 126 -4.37 3.66 12.51
N VAL A 127 -3.04 3.78 12.48
CA VAL A 127 -2.13 2.71 12.08
C VAL A 127 -2.09 1.61 13.14
N ASN A 128 -1.98 2.00 14.42
CA ASN A 128 -2.09 1.07 15.54
C ASN A 128 -3.40 0.26 15.51
N ASN A 129 -4.52 0.94 15.31
CA ASN A 129 -5.85 0.32 15.31
C ASN A 129 -6.02 -0.65 14.15
N GLU A 130 -5.58 -0.29 12.94
CA GLU A 130 -5.61 -1.18 11.79
C GLU A 130 -4.75 -2.43 12.03
N ALA A 131 -3.56 -2.26 12.62
CA ALA A 131 -2.72 -3.39 12.98
C ALA A 131 -3.39 -4.34 13.99
N ILE A 132 -4.06 -3.80 15.02
CA ILE A 132 -4.86 -4.58 15.97
C ILE A 132 -5.99 -5.34 15.24
N ARG A 133 -6.71 -4.70 14.32
CA ARG A 133 -7.79 -5.34 13.56
C ARG A 133 -7.30 -6.50 12.71
N ARG A 134 -6.07 -6.42 12.19
CA ARG A 134 -5.46 -7.47 11.37
C ARG A 134 -4.83 -8.61 12.16
N LEU A 135 -4.60 -8.44 13.46
CA LEU A 135 -4.11 -9.54 14.28
C LEU A 135 -5.15 -10.66 14.37
N THR A 136 -4.67 -11.89 14.20
CA THR A 136 -5.42 -13.14 14.46
C THR A 136 -4.78 -13.94 15.61
N ASP A 137 -3.53 -13.66 15.96
CA ASP A 137 -2.84 -14.27 17.09
C ASP A 137 -3.40 -13.73 18.43
N ARG A 138 -4.13 -14.61 19.12
CA ARG A 138 -4.73 -14.32 20.43
C ARG A 138 -3.71 -14.00 21.52
N HIS A 139 -2.50 -14.56 21.47
CA HIS A 139 -1.45 -14.24 22.46
C HIS A 139 -0.96 -12.80 22.28
N LYS A 140 -0.75 -12.37 21.03
CA LYS A 140 -0.35 -10.98 20.71
C LYS A 140 -1.43 -9.97 21.09
N LEU A 141 -2.69 -10.26 20.80
CA LEU A 141 -3.83 -9.42 21.23
C LEU A 141 -3.93 -9.31 22.77
N ASN A 142 -3.74 -10.43 23.48
CA ASN A 142 -3.70 -10.43 24.94
C ASN A 142 -2.51 -9.63 25.50
N HIS A 143 -1.35 -9.69 24.84
CA HIS A 143 -0.19 -8.90 25.21
C HIS A 143 -0.47 -7.39 25.07
N ILE A 144 -1.05 -6.96 23.94
CA ILE A 144 -1.46 -5.57 23.70
C ILE A 144 -2.46 -5.10 24.78
N ARG A 145 -3.47 -5.93 25.10
CA ARG A 145 -4.48 -5.61 26.11
C ARG A 145 -3.90 -5.39 27.51
N ARG A 146 -2.87 -6.16 27.88
CA ARG A 146 -2.19 -6.10 29.20
C ARG A 146 -1.19 -4.96 29.28
N LYS A 147 -0.59 -4.57 28.15
CA LYS A 147 0.30 -3.43 28.09
C LYS A 147 -0.56 -2.17 28.14
N HIS A 148 -0.40 -1.34 29.17
CA HIS A 148 -1.17 -0.10 29.35
C HIS A 148 -0.75 1.00 28.35
N ILE A 149 -0.87 0.74 27.04
CA ILE A 149 -0.46 1.65 25.96
C ILE A 149 -1.48 2.78 25.79
N SER A 150 -2.74 2.42 25.66
CA SER A 150 -3.87 3.36 25.67
C SER A 150 -5.18 2.63 25.94
N MET A 151 -6.17 3.35 26.47
CA MET A 151 -7.52 2.81 26.64
C MET A 151 -8.14 2.40 25.30
N LEU A 152 -7.82 3.10 24.21
CA LEU A 152 -8.31 2.78 22.86
C LEU A 152 -7.70 1.48 22.33
N ALA A 153 -6.39 1.26 22.50
CA ALA A 153 -5.73 0.02 22.09
C ALA A 153 -6.26 -1.18 22.90
N HIS A 154 -6.47 -1.00 24.20
CA HIS A 154 -7.08 -2.02 25.06
C HIS A 154 -8.50 -2.40 24.59
N LYS A 155 -9.33 -1.39 24.30
CA LYS A 155 -10.69 -1.60 23.77
C LYS A 155 -10.65 -2.32 22.43
N ALA A 156 -9.85 -1.84 21.49
CA ALA A 156 -9.72 -2.44 20.15
C ALA A 156 -9.24 -3.90 20.20
N ALA A 157 -8.24 -4.22 21.05
CA ALA A 157 -7.77 -5.59 21.21
C ALA A 157 -8.84 -6.50 21.84
N THR A 158 -9.64 -5.97 22.76
CA THR A 158 -10.76 -6.70 23.38
C THR A 158 -11.86 -6.99 22.36
N GLU A 159 -12.24 -6.00 21.55
CA GLU A 159 -13.22 -6.16 20.47
C GLU A 159 -12.72 -7.14 19.42
N ARG A 160 -11.43 -7.10 19.07
CA ARG A 160 -10.85 -8.03 18.11
C ARG A 160 -10.87 -9.48 18.63
N LEU A 161 -10.52 -9.70 19.90
CA LEU A 161 -10.61 -11.02 20.51
C LEU A 161 -12.05 -11.58 20.43
N ARG A 162 -13.05 -10.77 20.78
CA ARG A 162 -14.47 -11.16 20.67
C ARG A 162 -14.86 -11.52 19.24
N ALA A 163 -14.43 -10.72 18.26
CA ALA A 163 -14.72 -11.00 16.85
C ALA A 163 -14.08 -12.32 16.38
N LEU A 164 -12.91 -12.71 16.92
CA LEU A 164 -12.30 -14.01 16.64
C LEU A 164 -13.11 -15.16 17.28
N ASP A 165 -13.60 -14.97 18.51
CA ASP A 165 -14.47 -15.95 19.19
C ASP A 165 -15.78 -16.15 18.41
N GLU A 166 -16.39 -15.07 17.91
CA GLU A 166 -17.61 -15.11 17.10
C GLU A 166 -17.42 -15.85 15.76
N LEU A 167 -16.28 -15.63 15.08
CA LEU A 167 -15.95 -16.34 13.82
C LEU A 167 -15.74 -17.85 14.03
N GLU A 168 -15.15 -18.22 15.16
CA GLU A 168 -14.95 -19.62 15.56
C GLU A 168 -16.29 -20.30 15.88
N MET A 169 -17.17 -19.64 16.64
CA MET A 169 -18.52 -20.15 16.92
C MET A 169 -19.43 -20.22 15.68
N ALA A 170 -19.23 -19.32 14.71
CA ALA A 170 -19.96 -19.31 13.44
C ALA A 170 -19.46 -20.34 12.42
N SER A 171 -18.34 -21.00 12.71
CA SER A 171 -17.77 -22.10 11.93
C SER A 171 -17.91 -23.42 12.72
N PRO A 172 -19.14 -23.90 13.01
CA PRO A 172 -19.30 -25.17 13.72
C PRO A 172 -18.65 -26.26 12.88
N ASP A 173 -17.72 -26.99 13.48
CA ASP A 173 -16.94 -28.09 12.87
C ASP A 173 -17.66 -28.70 11.65
N GLU A 174 -17.12 -28.45 10.45
CA GLU A 174 -17.32 -29.38 9.35
C GLU A 174 -16.56 -30.66 9.71
N ASN A 175 -17.28 -31.50 10.47
CA ASN A 175 -17.18 -32.96 10.58
C ASN A 175 -16.50 -33.51 11.85
N PRO A 176 -17.21 -34.44 12.52
CA PRO A 176 -16.62 -35.74 12.77
C PRO A 176 -17.50 -36.92 12.31
N GLU A 177 -16.83 -37.83 11.60
CA GLU A 177 -17.02 -39.29 11.58
C GLU A 177 -18.06 -39.90 10.61
N ILE A 178 -17.53 -40.46 9.50
CA ILE A 178 -17.98 -41.73 8.92
C ILE A 178 -17.11 -42.84 9.52
#